data_AF-A0A8S1MGC3-F1
#
_entry.id   AF-A0A8S1MGC3-F1
#
_cell.length_a   1.000
_cell.length_b   1.000
_cell.length_c   1.000
_cell.angle_alpha   90.00
_cell.angle_beta   90.00
_cell.angle_gamma   90.00
#
_symmetry.space_group_name_H-M   'P 1'
#
loop_
_entity.id
_entity.type
_entity.pdbx_description
1 polymer ?
#
loop_
_entity_poly.entity_id
_entity_poly.type
_entity_poly.pdbx_seq_one_letter_code
_entity_poly.pdbx_strand_id
1 'polypeptide(L)'
;MSIVFAQLRQLRYGYSLYVTGNCNELGCWNPEKAIQLNYNEIDLWKCEVEIKSENAVEYKYFVAKTNNPQWDIRWDEGQNKVLDRTKSTDQSKIMTFNIRYDCQEDANQKRDWSHRKNLVQKLIKQINPEIFGLQEVLAHQQADLLQSFSTNYNSIGRGRQYNFWDDEACPIFYDMIKYNLIKAEIFWLSDTPKNAGSKTYGNGFPRICTYVSLLNKMSQDIYHVYNAHFDHEHKQSQVKSAEQIIKHIQQYCSAQDKIIVMGDLNSLPLSDSVKILQSPIGQNLKLENTIGALEIVLATYHAWYGMKLGMHIDYIFLGNLKKKSIMIINDQIEKQYASDHFPKVVVFE
;
A
#
# COMPACT_ATOMS: atom_id res chain seq x y z
N MET A 1 15.88 -17.74 -5.76
CA MET A 1 14.53 -17.18 -5.56
C MET A 1 14.54 -15.81 -6.18
N SER A 2 13.72 -15.62 -7.21
CA SER A 2 13.53 -14.31 -7.83
C SER A 2 13.00 -13.30 -6.82
N ILE A 3 13.67 -12.16 -6.73
CA ILE A 3 13.22 -10.97 -6.01
C ILE A 3 13.15 -9.81 -7.01
N VAL A 4 11.98 -9.16 -7.07
CA VAL A 4 11.83 -7.88 -7.76
C VAL A 4 12.08 -6.74 -6.77
N PHE A 5 13.20 -6.06 -6.93
CA PHE A 5 13.47 -4.79 -6.25
C PHE A 5 12.76 -3.68 -7.01
N ALA A 6 11.98 -2.86 -6.30
CA ALA A 6 11.21 -1.80 -6.92
C ALA A 6 11.12 -0.58 -6.00
N GLN A 7 11.24 0.63 -6.55
CA GLN A 7 11.11 1.85 -5.76
C GLN A 7 10.61 3.00 -6.63
N LEU A 8 9.63 3.76 -6.13
CA LEU A 8 9.24 5.04 -6.71
C LEU A 8 10.29 6.10 -6.38
N ARG A 9 10.82 6.78 -7.40
CA ARG A 9 11.82 7.84 -7.20
C ARG A 9 11.93 8.80 -8.38
N GLN A 10 11.82 10.10 -8.10
CA GLN A 10 12.16 11.14 -9.05
C GLN A 10 13.66 11.45 -8.98
N LEU A 11 14.36 11.20 -10.09
CA LEU A 11 15.79 11.45 -10.24
C LEU A 11 16.04 12.51 -11.29
N ARG A 12 17.14 13.26 -11.11
CA ARG A 12 17.62 14.19 -12.13
C ARG A 12 18.16 13.41 -13.32
N TYR A 13 18.07 14.00 -14.51
CA TYR A 13 18.66 13.43 -15.72
C TYR A 13 20.14 13.08 -15.52
N GLY A 14 20.55 11.91 -16.03
CA GLY A 14 21.91 11.37 -15.91
C GLY A 14 22.20 10.66 -14.58
N TYR A 15 21.18 10.42 -13.75
CA TYR A 15 21.27 9.59 -12.55
C TYR A 15 20.34 8.39 -12.65
N SER A 16 20.75 7.30 -12.02
CA SER A 16 19.97 6.06 -11.92
C SER A 16 19.92 5.57 -10.50
N LEU A 17 18.88 4.79 -10.20
CA LEU A 17 18.77 4.06 -8.94
C LEU A 17 19.51 2.73 -9.06
N TYR A 18 20.28 2.39 -8.03
CA TYR A 18 21.01 1.14 -7.92
C TYR A 18 20.64 0.42 -6.64
N VAL A 19 20.79 -0.90 -6.63
CA VAL A 19 20.71 -1.74 -5.44
C VAL A 19 21.99 -2.57 -5.29
N THR A 20 22.50 -2.63 -4.06
CA THR A 20 23.58 -3.55 -3.68
C THR A 20 23.30 -4.12 -2.29
N GLY A 21 24.03 -5.14 -1.89
CA GLY A 21 23.78 -5.89 -0.67
C GLY A 21 24.91 -6.84 -0.31
N ASN A 22 24.71 -7.59 0.77
CA ASN A 22 25.74 -8.45 1.36
C ASN A 22 26.05 -9.73 0.58
N CYS A 23 25.23 -10.12 -0.39
CA CYS A 23 25.42 -11.32 -1.19
C CYS A 23 26.09 -11.05 -2.55
N ASN A 24 26.65 -12.11 -3.15
CA ASN A 24 27.34 -12.05 -4.43
C ASN A 24 26.45 -11.52 -5.55
N GLU A 25 25.18 -11.92 -5.56
CA GLU A 25 24.20 -11.50 -6.57
C GLU A 25 23.87 -10.02 -6.49
N LEU A 26 24.10 -9.38 -5.34
CA LEU A 26 23.95 -7.93 -5.14
C LEU A 26 25.30 -7.19 -5.09
N GLY A 27 26.41 -7.86 -5.43
CA GLY A 27 27.71 -7.21 -5.54
C GLY A 27 28.50 -7.02 -4.25
N CYS A 28 28.11 -7.66 -3.14
CA CYS A 28 28.83 -7.63 -1.85
C CYS A 28 29.17 -6.21 -1.36
N TRP A 29 28.18 -5.31 -1.37
CA TRP A 29 28.30 -3.89 -1.02
C TRP A 29 29.26 -3.06 -1.88
N ASN A 30 29.77 -3.60 -2.99
CA ASN A 30 30.60 -2.85 -3.93
C ASN A 30 29.70 -2.09 -4.93
N PRO A 31 29.71 -0.74 -4.94
CA PRO A 31 28.93 0.05 -5.88
C PRO A 31 29.23 -0.26 -7.36
N GLU A 32 30.46 -0.65 -7.71
CA GLU A 32 30.83 -1.05 -9.07
C GLU A 32 30.05 -2.26 -9.58
N LYS A 33 29.65 -3.14 -8.65
CA LYS A 33 28.94 -4.38 -8.91
C LYS A 33 27.45 -4.27 -8.56
N ALA A 34 26.98 -3.08 -8.20
CA ALA A 34 25.58 -2.84 -7.91
C ALA A 34 24.73 -3.00 -9.17
N ILE A 35 23.48 -3.41 -8.97
CA ILE A 35 22.54 -3.60 -10.05
C ILE A 35 21.82 -2.27 -10.31
N GLN A 36 21.91 -1.77 -11.54
CA GLN A 36 21.12 -0.62 -11.99
C GLN A 36 19.65 -1.05 -12.17
N LEU A 37 18.72 -0.28 -11.62
CA LEU A 37 17.29 -0.50 -11.81
C LEU A 37 16.84 0.15 -13.12
N ASN A 38 15.82 -0.44 -13.75
CA ASN A 38 15.20 0.08 -14.97
C ASN A 38 14.05 1.02 -14.63
N TYR A 39 14.04 2.20 -15.24
CA TYR A 39 13.00 3.21 -15.09
C TYR A 39 11.76 2.89 -15.93
N ASN A 40 10.57 3.31 -15.47
CA ASN A 40 9.34 3.34 -16.26
C ASN A 40 8.60 4.68 -16.12
N GLU A 41 7.49 4.84 -16.85
CA GLU A 41 6.73 6.09 -16.98
C GLU A 41 6.08 6.66 -15.70
N ILE A 42 6.02 5.91 -14.59
CA ILE A 42 5.41 6.39 -13.33
C ILE A 42 6.45 6.71 -12.25
N ASP A 43 7.70 6.96 -12.65
CA ASP A 43 8.85 7.09 -11.75
C ASP A 43 9.17 5.82 -10.94
N LEU A 44 8.74 4.64 -11.42
CA LEU A 44 9.11 3.36 -10.82
C LEU A 44 10.42 2.86 -11.42
N TRP A 45 11.37 2.59 -10.53
CA TRP A 45 12.61 1.91 -10.84
C TRP A 45 12.48 0.46 -10.40
N LYS A 46 12.75 -0.51 -11.28
CA LYS A 46 12.70 -1.92 -10.92
C LYS A 46 13.79 -2.79 -11.57
N CYS A 47 14.22 -3.84 -10.87
CA CYS A 47 15.01 -4.92 -11.43
C CYS A 47 14.60 -6.25 -10.78
N GLU A 48 14.87 -7.35 -11.46
CA GLU A 48 14.67 -8.70 -10.96
C GLU A 48 16.01 -9.38 -10.76
N VAL A 49 16.19 -10.05 -9.62
CA VAL A 49 17.45 -10.70 -9.24
C VAL A 49 17.15 -12.07 -8.65
N GLU A 50 17.84 -13.08 -9.15
CA GLU A 50 17.81 -14.42 -8.58
C GLU A 50 18.76 -14.52 -7.38
N ILE A 51 18.20 -14.48 -6.16
CA ILE A 51 18.97 -14.60 -4.93
C ILE A 51 19.14 -16.08 -4.56
N LYS A 52 20.39 -16.57 -4.54
CA LYS A 52 20.71 -17.96 -4.19
C LYS A 52 20.98 -18.17 -2.70
N SER A 53 21.37 -17.12 -1.98
CA SER A 53 21.60 -17.19 -0.52
C SER A 53 20.38 -17.77 0.22
N GLU A 54 20.65 -18.70 1.14
CA GLU A 54 19.66 -19.22 2.09
C GLU A 54 19.59 -18.39 3.38
N ASN A 55 20.65 -17.62 3.67
CA ASN A 55 20.70 -16.68 4.78
C ASN A 55 19.93 -15.39 4.46
N ALA A 56 19.60 -14.63 5.51
CA ALA A 56 19.04 -13.30 5.36
C ALA A 56 19.96 -12.39 4.53
N VAL A 57 19.37 -11.68 3.57
CA VAL A 57 20.08 -10.78 2.67
C VAL A 57 19.84 -9.34 3.09
N GLU A 58 20.92 -8.64 3.40
CA GLU A 58 20.87 -7.20 3.60
C GLU A 58 21.11 -6.48 2.28
N TYR A 59 20.36 -5.41 2.03
CA TYR A 59 20.49 -4.61 0.83
C TYR A 59 20.18 -3.14 1.10
N LYS A 60 20.66 -2.28 0.21
CA LYS A 60 20.38 -0.85 0.26
C LYS A 60 20.39 -0.26 -1.15
N TYR A 61 19.53 0.74 -1.33
CA TYR A 61 19.51 1.53 -2.56
C TYR A 61 20.44 2.74 -2.44
N PHE A 62 20.95 3.16 -3.59
CA PHE A 62 21.65 4.43 -3.73
C PHE A 62 21.43 5.02 -5.11
N VAL A 63 21.58 6.34 -5.20
CA VAL A 63 21.58 7.08 -6.46
C VAL A 63 23.02 7.34 -6.85
N ALA A 64 23.34 7.14 -8.12
CA ALA A 64 24.64 7.48 -8.69
C ALA A 64 24.49 7.84 -10.17
N LYS A 65 25.58 8.26 -10.82
CA LYS A 65 25.59 8.51 -12.27
C LYS A 65 25.17 7.26 -13.05
N THR A 66 24.34 7.45 -14.07
CA THR A 66 23.90 6.36 -14.97
C THR A 66 25.10 5.70 -15.64
N ASN A 67 25.15 4.37 -15.66
CA ASN A 67 26.26 3.56 -16.19
C ASN A 67 27.63 3.81 -15.52
N ASN A 68 27.69 4.55 -14.40
CA ASN A 68 28.92 4.80 -13.66
C ASN A 68 28.65 4.89 -12.14
N PRO A 69 28.31 3.76 -11.48
CA PRO A 69 27.78 3.73 -10.13
C PRO A 69 28.77 4.13 -9.02
N GLN A 70 30.01 4.48 -9.37
CA GLN A 70 31.02 4.97 -8.42
C GLN A 70 30.98 6.47 -8.18
N TRP A 71 30.29 7.23 -9.05
CA TRP A 71 30.37 8.69 -9.06
C TRP A 71 29.10 9.34 -8.51
N ASP A 72 29.30 10.31 -7.61
CA ASP A 72 28.24 11.06 -6.92
C ASP A 72 27.21 10.14 -6.24
N ILE A 73 27.73 9.16 -5.49
CA ILE A 73 26.92 8.18 -4.75
C ILE A 73 26.17 8.89 -3.61
N ARG A 74 24.87 8.64 -3.55
CA ARG A 74 23.99 9.06 -2.45
C ARG A 74 23.16 7.88 -1.98
N TRP A 75 23.55 7.34 -0.84
CA TRP A 75 22.83 6.25 -0.20
C TRP A 75 21.49 6.71 0.33
N ASP A 76 20.52 5.80 0.34
CA ASP A 76 19.29 6.02 1.09
C ASP A 76 19.59 6.21 2.59
N GLU A 77 18.75 6.98 3.25
CA GLU A 77 18.87 7.20 4.68
C GLU A 77 18.40 5.98 5.48
N GLY A 78 18.79 5.92 6.76
CA GLY A 78 18.39 4.84 7.66
C GLY A 78 19.20 3.55 7.51
N GLN A 79 18.68 2.49 8.12
CA GLN A 79 19.32 1.18 8.20
C GLN A 79 19.20 0.40 6.88
N ASN A 80 20.04 -0.63 6.73
CA ASN A 80 19.90 -1.57 5.62
C ASN A 80 18.51 -2.24 5.65
N LYS A 81 17.97 -2.51 4.47
CA LYS A 81 16.79 -3.36 4.31
C LYS A 81 17.22 -4.82 4.38
N VAL A 82 16.31 -5.68 4.81
CA VAL A 82 16.59 -7.11 5.04
C VAL A 82 15.54 -7.95 4.33
N LEU A 83 15.98 -8.97 3.61
CA LEU A 83 15.14 -10.06 3.13
C LEU A 83 15.45 -11.29 3.99
N ASP A 84 14.51 -11.65 4.85
CA ASP A 84 14.61 -12.77 5.79
C ASP A 84 13.48 -13.77 5.54
N ARG A 85 13.83 -14.88 4.89
CA ARG A 85 12.89 -15.94 4.51
C ARG A 85 12.29 -16.66 5.71
N THR A 86 12.96 -16.64 6.86
CA THR A 86 12.49 -17.30 8.08
C THR A 86 11.33 -16.55 8.75
N LYS A 87 11.10 -15.29 8.35
CA LYS A 87 10.07 -14.41 8.91
C LYS A 87 8.82 -14.29 8.03
N SER A 88 8.56 -15.27 7.16
CA SER A 88 7.30 -15.35 6.41
C SER A 88 6.13 -15.69 7.33
N THR A 89 4.94 -15.18 7.03
CA THR A 89 3.74 -15.42 7.84
C THR A 89 3.09 -16.77 7.53
N ASP A 90 2.70 -17.51 8.57
CA ASP A 90 1.97 -18.79 8.45
C ASP A 90 0.52 -18.61 7.98
N GLN A 91 -0.05 -17.42 8.22
CA GLN A 91 -1.44 -17.09 7.90
C GLN A 91 -1.49 -15.92 6.90
N SER A 92 -2.19 -16.13 5.79
CA SER A 92 -2.44 -15.09 4.79
C SER A 92 -3.42 -14.05 5.32
N LYS A 93 -2.92 -12.83 5.52
CA LYS A 93 -3.64 -11.69 6.08
C LYS A 93 -3.52 -10.47 5.18
N ILE A 94 -4.65 -9.84 4.90
CA ILE A 94 -4.74 -8.51 4.28
C ILE A 94 -5.17 -7.52 5.35
N MET A 95 -4.66 -6.29 5.30
CA MET A 95 -5.09 -5.22 6.19
C MET A 95 -5.34 -3.91 5.43
N THR A 96 -6.37 -3.17 5.82
CA THR A 96 -6.51 -1.75 5.50
C THR A 96 -6.50 -0.94 6.77
N PHE A 97 -5.84 0.22 6.74
CA PHE A 97 -5.75 1.09 7.90
C PHE A 97 -5.52 2.57 7.52
N ASN A 98 -6.51 3.43 7.75
CA ASN A 98 -6.30 4.87 7.72
C ASN A 98 -5.48 5.24 8.97
N ILE A 99 -4.25 5.72 8.76
CA ILE A 99 -3.32 5.98 9.86
C ILE A 99 -3.37 7.43 10.35
N ARG A 100 -4.30 8.24 9.84
CA ARG A 100 -4.44 9.67 10.10
C ARG A 100 -3.20 10.49 9.71
N TYR A 101 -3.38 11.49 8.85
CA TYR A 101 -2.26 12.35 8.47
C TYR A 101 -1.73 13.14 9.67
N ASP A 102 -0.46 13.56 9.59
CA ASP A 102 0.15 14.39 10.61
C ASP A 102 -0.39 15.83 10.54
N CYS A 103 -1.07 16.30 11.59
CA CYS A 103 -1.73 17.60 11.60
C CYS A 103 -1.60 18.32 12.96
N GLN A 104 -1.70 19.64 12.93
CA GLN A 104 -1.49 20.49 14.11
C GLN A 104 -2.63 20.35 15.14
N GLU A 105 -3.86 20.11 14.67
CA GLU A 105 -5.03 19.92 15.52
C GLU A 105 -4.86 18.73 16.46
N ASP A 106 -4.26 17.64 15.97
CA ASP A 106 -3.99 16.44 16.74
C ASP A 106 -2.79 16.60 17.68
N ALA A 107 -1.82 17.45 17.34
CA ALA A 107 -0.67 17.77 18.20
C ALA A 107 -1.10 18.36 19.56
N ASN A 108 -2.14 19.20 19.56
CA ASN A 108 -2.69 19.81 20.78
C ASN A 108 -3.24 18.75 21.78
N GLN A 109 -3.53 17.54 21.30
CA GLN A 109 -4.04 16.43 22.10
C GLN A 109 -3.01 15.30 22.28
N LYS A 110 -1.74 15.53 21.89
CA LYS A 110 -0.67 14.51 21.85
C LYS A 110 -1.02 13.30 20.97
N ARG A 111 -1.73 13.57 19.87
CA ARG A 111 -2.16 12.59 18.86
C ARG A 111 -1.51 12.87 17.51
N ASP A 112 -0.55 13.79 17.42
CA ASP A 112 0.26 13.96 16.21
C ASP A 112 1.10 12.71 15.93
N TRP A 113 1.67 12.67 14.74
CA TRP A 113 2.42 11.50 14.29
C TRP A 113 3.57 11.12 15.21
N SER A 114 4.25 12.10 15.84
CA SER A 114 5.39 11.80 16.72
C SER A 114 5.01 10.92 17.92
N HIS A 115 3.79 11.06 18.43
CA HIS A 115 3.24 10.25 19.52
C HIS A 115 2.67 8.92 19.04
N ARG A 116 2.14 8.85 17.81
CA ARG A 116 1.46 7.67 17.27
C ARG A 116 2.34 6.73 16.46
N LYS A 117 3.46 7.22 15.91
CA LYS A 117 4.36 6.47 15.03
C LYS A 117 4.68 5.08 15.58
N ASN A 118 5.14 5.02 16.83
CA ASN A 118 5.54 3.75 17.46
C ASN A 118 4.33 2.83 17.69
N LEU A 119 3.14 3.38 17.96
CA LEU A 119 1.91 2.61 18.13
C LEU A 119 1.49 1.96 16.81
N VAL A 120 1.46 2.74 15.72
CA VAL A 120 1.15 2.24 14.37
C VAL A 120 2.14 1.15 13.95
N GLN A 121 3.44 1.40 14.14
CA GLN A 121 4.47 0.42 13.81
C GLN A 121 4.34 -0.89 14.62
N LYS A 122 4.08 -0.80 15.94
CA LYS A 122 3.87 -1.98 16.80
C LYS A 122 2.64 -2.77 16.37
N LEU A 123 1.53 -2.07 16.11
CA LEU A 123 0.27 -2.68 15.68
C LEU A 123 0.47 -3.49 14.40
N ILE A 124 1.05 -2.88 13.36
CA ILE A 124 1.24 -3.54 12.07
C ILE A 124 2.20 -4.73 12.20
N LYS A 125 3.28 -4.60 12.99
CA LYS A 125 4.21 -5.72 13.27
C LYS A 125 3.53 -6.88 14.00
N GLN A 126 2.61 -6.60 14.92
CA GLN A 126 1.85 -7.64 15.63
C GLN A 126 0.85 -8.36 14.72
N ILE A 127 0.17 -7.62 13.83
CA ILE A 127 -0.75 -8.21 12.85
C ILE A 127 0.01 -9.03 11.82
N ASN A 128 1.16 -8.50 11.37
CA ASN A 128 2.03 -9.03 10.32
C ASN A 128 1.26 -9.42 9.04
N PRO A 129 0.60 -8.47 8.35
CA PRO A 129 -0.18 -8.74 7.15
C PRO A 129 0.70 -8.82 5.90
N GLU A 130 0.53 -9.85 5.07
CA GLU A 130 1.36 -10.04 3.87
C GLU A 130 1.11 -8.98 2.77
N ILE A 131 -0.07 -8.36 2.78
CA ILE A 131 -0.43 -7.21 1.93
C ILE A 131 -1.22 -6.24 2.79
N PHE A 132 -0.89 -4.95 2.75
CA PHE A 132 -1.69 -3.95 3.44
C PHE A 132 -1.70 -2.59 2.76
N GLY A 133 -2.84 -1.92 2.84
CA GLY A 133 -3.08 -0.57 2.33
C GLY A 133 -3.22 0.42 3.48
N LEU A 134 -2.54 1.55 3.37
CA LEU A 134 -2.69 2.66 4.31
C LEU A 134 -3.29 3.88 3.62
N GLN A 135 -4.00 4.72 4.36
CA GLN A 135 -4.57 5.99 3.89
C GLN A 135 -4.08 7.14 4.75
N GLU A 136 -4.19 8.37 4.22
CA GLU A 136 -3.74 9.62 4.85
C GLU A 136 -2.23 9.67 5.15
N VAL A 137 -1.41 8.97 4.37
CA VAL A 137 0.02 8.86 4.66
C VAL A 137 0.80 10.01 4.05
N LEU A 138 1.35 10.91 4.85
CA LEU A 138 2.29 11.92 4.36
C LEU A 138 3.69 11.33 4.10
N ALA A 139 4.50 12.00 3.29
CA ALA A 139 5.81 11.49 2.87
C ALA A 139 6.74 11.14 4.04
N HIS A 140 6.78 11.95 5.10
CA HIS A 140 7.59 11.64 6.29
C HIS A 140 7.04 10.46 7.08
N GLN A 141 5.71 10.31 7.16
CA GLN A 141 5.07 9.13 7.78
C GLN A 141 5.40 7.86 6.99
N GLN A 142 5.37 7.93 5.65
CA GLN A 142 5.74 6.80 4.80
C GLN A 142 7.21 6.42 4.97
N ALA A 143 8.12 7.40 5.03
CA ALA A 143 9.54 7.16 5.29
C ALA A 143 9.79 6.49 6.65
N ASP A 144 9.14 6.99 7.71
CA ASP A 144 9.19 6.39 9.05
C ASP A 144 8.73 4.92 9.06
N LEU A 145 7.64 4.61 8.32
CA LEU A 145 7.11 3.25 8.22
C LEU A 145 8.03 2.34 7.39
N LEU A 146 8.57 2.82 6.27
CA LEU A 146 9.52 2.08 5.44
C LEU A 146 10.81 1.73 6.20
N GLN A 147 11.25 2.58 7.11
CA GLN A 147 12.37 2.29 8.00
C GLN A 147 12.00 1.20 9.02
N SER A 148 10.79 1.26 9.60
CA SER A 148 10.36 0.28 10.61
C SER A 148 10.03 -1.10 10.04
N PHE A 149 9.57 -1.14 8.78
CA PHE A 149 9.28 -2.36 8.02
C PHE A 149 10.40 -2.67 7.01
N SER A 150 11.65 -2.39 7.40
CA SER A 150 12.83 -2.64 6.56
C SER A 150 13.07 -4.13 6.26
N THR A 151 12.45 -5.03 7.03
CA THR A 151 12.50 -6.48 6.80
C THR A 151 11.29 -6.93 5.97
N ASN A 152 11.55 -7.59 4.84
CA ASN A 152 10.61 -8.23 3.92
C ASN A 152 9.60 -7.33 3.18
N TYR A 153 9.19 -6.18 3.72
CA TYR A 153 8.20 -5.34 3.04
C TYR A 153 8.84 -4.40 2.01
N ASN A 154 8.13 -4.25 0.89
CA ASN A 154 8.26 -3.09 0.02
C ASN A 154 6.97 -2.29 0.00
N SER A 155 7.01 -1.06 -0.53
CA SER A 155 5.86 -0.18 -0.65
C SER A 155 5.79 0.51 -2.00
N ILE A 156 4.58 0.70 -2.51
CA ILE A 156 4.27 1.54 -3.68
C ILE A 156 3.23 2.56 -3.25
N GLY A 157 3.49 3.84 -3.53
CA GLY A 157 2.57 4.94 -3.26
C GLY A 157 3.27 6.30 -3.40
N ARG A 158 2.51 7.31 -3.79
CA ARG A 158 2.96 8.71 -3.89
C ARG A 158 1.89 9.65 -3.34
N GLY A 159 2.26 10.89 -3.07
CA GLY A 159 1.34 11.95 -2.68
C GLY A 159 0.34 12.27 -3.78
N ARG A 160 -0.86 12.68 -3.38
CA ARG A 160 -2.01 12.94 -4.27
C ARG A 160 -1.94 14.26 -5.03
N GLN A 161 -0.96 15.12 -4.78
CA GLN A 161 -0.83 16.40 -5.50
C GLN A 161 -0.01 16.24 -6.79
N TYR A 162 0.17 17.35 -7.53
CA TYR A 162 1.01 17.39 -8.73
C TYR A 162 2.45 16.98 -8.42
N ASN A 163 3.04 17.59 -7.39
CA ASN A 163 4.35 17.23 -6.87
C ASN A 163 4.31 15.84 -6.22
N PHE A 164 5.38 15.07 -6.41
CA PHE A 164 5.37 13.63 -6.16
C PHE A 164 5.13 13.23 -4.70
N TRP A 165 5.68 13.99 -3.76
CA TRP A 165 5.63 13.68 -2.33
C TRP A 165 4.69 14.60 -1.55
N ASP A 166 3.94 15.45 -2.25
CA ASP A 166 3.08 16.43 -1.60
C ASP A 166 1.73 15.81 -1.23
N ASP A 167 1.32 16.06 0.02
CA ASP A 167 0.05 15.66 0.62
C ASP A 167 -0.11 14.14 0.79
N GLU A 168 -1.30 13.69 1.19
CA GLU A 168 -1.61 12.31 1.53
C GLU A 168 -1.39 11.34 0.37
N ALA A 169 -0.83 10.17 0.69
CA ALA A 169 -0.70 9.00 -0.16
C ALA A 169 -1.65 7.88 0.28
N CYS A 170 -1.88 6.92 -0.63
CA CYS A 170 -2.56 5.65 -0.35
C CYS A 170 -1.61 4.46 -0.61
N PRO A 171 -0.50 4.31 0.13
CA PRO A 171 0.51 3.31 -0.22
C PRO A 171 0.02 1.88 0.00
N ILE A 172 0.49 0.96 -0.84
CA ILE A 172 0.35 -0.48 -0.66
C ILE A 172 1.70 -1.05 -0.25
N PHE A 173 1.73 -1.75 0.87
CA PHE A 173 2.86 -2.56 1.30
C PHE A 173 2.59 -4.03 1.02
N TYR A 174 3.64 -4.76 0.66
CA TYR A 174 3.56 -6.20 0.37
C TYR A 174 4.85 -6.93 0.77
N ASP A 175 4.71 -8.17 1.19
CA ASP A 175 5.83 -9.05 1.55
C ASP A 175 6.56 -9.54 0.29
N MET A 176 7.79 -9.05 0.10
CA MET A 176 8.68 -9.41 -1.02
C MET A 176 9.14 -10.87 -0.99
N ILE A 177 9.02 -11.57 0.14
CA ILE A 177 9.31 -13.02 0.19
C ILE A 177 8.19 -13.79 -0.50
N LYS A 178 6.94 -13.33 -0.37
CA LYS A 178 5.77 -13.99 -0.98
C LYS A 178 5.45 -13.48 -2.39
N TYR A 179 5.71 -12.21 -2.66
CA TYR A 179 5.22 -11.52 -3.85
C TYR A 179 6.34 -10.87 -4.66
N ASN A 180 6.24 -10.95 -5.99
CA ASN A 180 7.02 -10.11 -6.91
C ASN A 180 6.11 -9.07 -7.58
N LEU A 181 6.56 -7.82 -7.66
CA LEU A 181 5.82 -6.76 -8.32
C LEU A 181 5.89 -6.92 -9.85
N ILE A 182 4.75 -7.16 -10.49
CA ILE A 182 4.63 -7.18 -11.96
C ILE A 182 4.48 -5.74 -12.46
N LYS A 183 3.46 -5.06 -11.94
CA LYS A 183 3.01 -3.73 -12.40
C LYS A 183 2.56 -2.88 -11.21
N ALA A 184 2.75 -1.58 -11.33
CA ALA A 184 2.16 -0.59 -10.44
C ALA A 184 1.57 0.55 -11.25
N GLU A 185 0.47 1.12 -10.78
CA GLU A 185 -0.08 2.39 -11.26
C GLU A 185 -0.57 3.21 -10.06
N ILE A 186 -0.51 4.53 -10.16
CA ILE A 186 -1.23 5.43 -9.26
C ILE A 186 -2.06 6.33 -10.16
N PHE A 187 -3.38 6.29 -9.97
CA PHE A 187 -4.30 7.08 -10.78
C PHE A 187 -5.20 7.94 -9.91
N TRP A 188 -5.52 9.12 -10.43
CA TRP A 188 -6.44 10.05 -9.80
C TRP A 188 -7.89 9.64 -10.07
N LEU A 189 -8.70 9.69 -9.02
CA LEU A 189 -10.14 9.43 -9.08
C LEU A 189 -10.82 10.67 -9.66
N SER A 190 -10.75 10.77 -10.98
CA SER A 190 -11.19 11.88 -11.81
C SER A 190 -11.37 11.43 -13.26
N ASP A 191 -11.95 12.29 -14.10
CA ASP A 191 -12.06 12.08 -15.55
C ASP A 191 -10.68 12.08 -16.25
N THR A 192 -9.63 12.55 -15.59
CA THR A 192 -8.26 12.59 -16.11
C THR A 192 -7.30 11.81 -15.20
N PRO A 193 -7.42 10.47 -15.12
CA PRO A 193 -6.72 9.65 -14.13
C PRO A 193 -5.21 9.71 -14.15
N LYS A 194 -4.61 10.10 -15.28
CA LYS A 194 -3.16 10.21 -15.46
C LYS A 194 -2.61 11.59 -15.10
N ASN A 195 -3.49 12.57 -14.87
CA ASN A 195 -3.09 13.94 -14.56
C ASN A 195 -2.98 14.11 -13.05
N ALA A 196 -1.74 14.28 -12.57
CA ALA A 196 -1.45 14.44 -11.16
C ALA A 196 -2.16 15.67 -10.57
N GLY A 197 -2.81 15.49 -9.42
CA GLY A 197 -3.59 16.53 -8.74
C GLY A 197 -4.97 16.81 -9.34
N SER A 198 -5.47 16.00 -10.28
CA SER A 198 -6.79 16.24 -10.89
C SER A 198 -7.96 15.95 -9.94
N LYS A 199 -9.02 16.76 -10.08
CA LYS A 199 -10.25 16.70 -9.27
C LYS A 199 -11.50 17.16 -10.05
N THR A 200 -12.07 16.28 -10.85
CA THR A 200 -13.20 16.63 -11.76
C THR A 200 -14.54 16.07 -11.31
N TYR A 201 -14.57 15.23 -10.26
CA TYR A 201 -15.79 14.62 -9.75
C TYR A 201 -16.52 15.49 -8.71
N GLY A 202 -16.07 16.74 -8.51
CA GLY A 202 -16.64 17.72 -7.57
C GLY A 202 -15.94 17.78 -6.20
N ASN A 203 -15.07 16.81 -5.91
CA ASN A 203 -14.27 16.74 -4.69
C ASN A 203 -13.36 17.96 -4.49
N GLY A 204 -13.27 18.45 -3.24
CA GLY A 204 -12.42 19.61 -2.89
C GLY A 204 -10.91 19.31 -3.01
N PHE A 205 -10.53 18.07 -2.73
CA PHE A 205 -9.14 17.59 -2.74
C PHE A 205 -8.96 16.47 -3.77
N PRO A 206 -7.84 16.42 -4.52
CA PRO A 206 -7.54 15.28 -5.38
C PRO A 206 -7.61 13.97 -4.59
N ARG A 207 -8.22 12.94 -5.16
CA ARG A 207 -8.28 11.60 -4.57
C ARG A 207 -7.57 10.62 -5.49
N ILE A 208 -6.91 9.62 -4.93
CA ILE A 208 -6.11 8.65 -5.71
C ILE A 208 -6.45 7.21 -5.33
N CYS A 209 -6.14 6.31 -6.26
CA CYS A 209 -6.02 4.89 -6.01
C CYS A 209 -4.61 4.45 -6.41
N THR A 210 -3.93 3.78 -5.49
CA THR A 210 -2.71 3.03 -5.78
C THR A 210 -3.11 1.61 -6.18
N TYR A 211 -2.56 1.14 -7.29
CA TYR A 211 -2.76 -0.19 -7.80
C TYR A 211 -1.43 -0.91 -7.97
N VAL A 212 -1.39 -2.19 -7.56
CA VAL A 212 -0.28 -3.10 -7.88
C VAL A 212 -0.81 -4.44 -8.40
N SER A 213 -0.07 -5.02 -9.34
CA SER A 213 -0.21 -6.42 -9.74
C SER A 213 1.00 -7.19 -9.20
N LEU A 214 0.75 -8.24 -8.43
CA LEU A 214 1.73 -9.01 -7.69
C LEU A 214 1.65 -10.48 -8.12
N LEU A 215 2.80 -11.09 -8.41
CA LEU A 215 2.92 -12.54 -8.62
C LEU A 215 3.17 -13.22 -7.28
N ASN A 216 2.29 -14.10 -6.83
CA ASN A 216 2.57 -14.99 -5.70
C ASN A 216 3.61 -16.03 -6.13
N LYS A 217 4.76 -16.07 -5.45
CA LYS A 217 5.89 -16.92 -5.85
C LYS A 217 5.63 -18.41 -5.64
N MET A 218 4.73 -18.75 -4.72
CA MET A 218 4.42 -20.14 -4.39
C MET A 218 3.30 -20.67 -5.29
N SER A 219 2.15 -20.01 -5.31
CA SER A 219 0.99 -20.48 -6.09
C SER A 219 1.05 -20.11 -7.56
N GLN A 220 1.90 -19.14 -7.93
CA GLN A 220 1.95 -18.51 -9.26
C GLN A 220 0.67 -17.74 -9.63
N ASP A 221 -0.23 -17.50 -8.68
CA ASP A 221 -1.39 -16.65 -8.89
C ASP A 221 -1.01 -15.18 -9.00
N ILE A 222 -1.76 -14.44 -9.82
CA ILE A 222 -1.64 -12.99 -9.94
C ILE A 222 -2.67 -12.33 -9.00
N TYR A 223 -2.18 -11.43 -8.16
CA TYR A 223 -2.97 -10.60 -7.25
C TYR A 223 -3.01 -9.16 -7.75
N HIS A 224 -4.21 -8.64 -7.99
CA HIS A 224 -4.48 -7.25 -8.26
C HIS A 224 -4.96 -6.56 -7.00
N VAL A 225 -4.17 -5.62 -6.49
CA VAL A 225 -4.43 -4.94 -5.22
C VAL A 225 -4.65 -3.46 -5.47
N TYR A 226 -5.79 -2.96 -4.99
CA TYR A 226 -6.20 -1.56 -5.09
C TYR A 226 -6.34 -1.00 -3.69
N ASN A 227 -5.72 0.15 -3.44
CA ASN A 227 -5.86 0.90 -2.21
C ASN A 227 -6.30 2.33 -2.53
N ALA A 228 -7.40 2.80 -1.96
CA ALA A 228 -7.96 4.11 -2.26
C ALA A 228 -8.40 4.86 -1.00
N HIS A 229 -8.45 6.18 -1.11
CA HIS A 229 -9.13 7.04 -0.14
C HIS A 229 -10.16 7.88 -0.89
N PHE A 230 -11.45 7.62 -0.69
CA PHE A 230 -12.52 8.33 -1.39
C PHE A 230 -12.80 9.69 -0.75
N ASP A 231 -13.48 10.55 -1.51
CA ASP A 231 -13.95 11.84 -1.01
C ASP A 231 -14.97 11.67 0.14
N HIS A 232 -14.91 12.53 1.14
CA HIS A 232 -15.77 12.48 2.32
C HIS A 232 -17.04 13.33 2.19
N GLU A 233 -17.06 14.31 1.29
CA GLU A 233 -18.17 15.27 1.17
C GLU A 233 -19.11 14.92 0.01
N HIS A 234 -18.56 14.47 -1.12
CA HIS A 234 -19.30 14.35 -2.38
C HIS A 234 -19.64 12.90 -2.71
N LYS A 235 -20.87 12.49 -2.39
CA LYS A 235 -21.39 11.14 -2.72
C LYS A 235 -21.24 10.78 -4.20
N GLN A 236 -21.43 11.74 -5.11
CA GLN A 236 -21.24 11.50 -6.54
C GLN A 236 -19.77 11.21 -6.88
N SER A 237 -18.82 11.84 -6.19
CA SER A 237 -17.40 11.51 -6.31
C SER A 237 -17.11 10.10 -5.85
N GLN A 238 -17.73 9.64 -4.75
CA GLN A 238 -17.60 8.26 -4.26
C GLN A 238 -18.14 7.24 -5.28
N VAL A 239 -19.31 7.52 -5.88
CA VAL A 239 -19.91 6.69 -6.93
C VAL A 239 -18.98 6.59 -8.15
N LYS A 240 -18.56 7.72 -8.72
CA LYS A 240 -17.66 7.74 -9.87
C LYS A 240 -16.30 7.08 -9.58
N SER A 241 -15.79 7.21 -8.36
CA SER A 241 -14.56 6.55 -7.93
C SER A 241 -14.70 5.02 -7.93
N ALA A 242 -15.81 4.50 -7.42
CA ALA A 242 -16.11 3.07 -7.47
C ALA A 242 -16.23 2.56 -8.92
N GLU A 243 -16.96 3.28 -9.78
CA GLU A 243 -17.09 2.95 -11.20
C GLU A 243 -15.74 2.92 -11.91
N GLN A 244 -14.87 3.88 -11.62
CA GLN A 244 -13.53 3.97 -12.20
C GLN A 244 -12.63 2.80 -11.78
N ILE A 245 -12.69 2.36 -10.51
CA ILE A 245 -11.97 1.17 -10.05
C ILE A 245 -12.52 -0.09 -10.75
N ILE A 246 -13.84 -0.25 -10.86
CA ILE A 246 -14.45 -1.37 -11.59
C ILE A 246 -14.02 -1.39 -13.05
N LYS A 247 -14.01 -0.23 -13.73
CA LYS A 247 -13.53 -0.11 -15.12
C LYS A 247 -12.06 -0.49 -15.24
N HIS A 248 -11.22 -0.09 -14.30
CA HIS A 248 -9.81 -0.49 -14.27
C HIS A 248 -9.66 -2.01 -14.10
N ILE A 249 -10.44 -2.62 -13.21
CA ILE A 249 -10.47 -4.07 -13.03
C ILE A 249 -10.86 -4.77 -14.35
N GLN A 250 -11.92 -4.32 -15.02
CA GLN A 250 -12.36 -4.87 -16.32
C GLN A 250 -11.28 -4.80 -17.39
N GLN A 251 -10.45 -3.76 -17.37
CA GLN A 251 -9.40 -3.55 -18.36
C GLN A 251 -8.18 -4.45 -18.15
N TYR A 252 -7.84 -4.78 -16.89
CA TYR A 252 -6.54 -5.38 -16.57
C TYR A 252 -6.59 -6.75 -15.91
N CYS A 253 -7.72 -7.15 -15.34
CA CYS A 253 -7.84 -8.39 -14.58
C CYS A 253 -8.54 -9.47 -15.41
N SER A 254 -8.02 -10.69 -15.33
CA SER A 254 -8.64 -11.89 -15.91
C SER A 254 -9.60 -12.54 -14.91
N ALA A 255 -10.45 -13.45 -15.39
CA ALA A 255 -11.48 -14.09 -14.57
C ALA A 255 -10.92 -14.98 -13.43
N GLN A 256 -9.67 -15.44 -13.55
CA GLN A 256 -8.98 -16.27 -12.56
C GLN A 256 -8.12 -15.48 -11.57
N ASP A 257 -7.82 -14.21 -11.88
CA ASP A 257 -6.89 -13.44 -11.07
C ASP A 257 -7.50 -13.11 -9.71
N LYS A 258 -6.65 -13.03 -8.69
CA LYS A 258 -7.04 -12.69 -7.33
C LYS A 258 -7.17 -11.18 -7.22
N ILE A 259 -8.27 -10.66 -6.66
CA ILE A 259 -8.52 -9.22 -6.60
C ILE A 259 -8.78 -8.78 -5.17
N ILE A 260 -8.12 -7.71 -4.77
CA ILE A 260 -8.28 -7.07 -3.47
C ILE A 260 -8.53 -5.59 -3.73
N VAL A 261 -9.70 -5.08 -3.33
CA VAL A 261 -9.98 -3.64 -3.30
C VAL A 261 -10.15 -3.23 -1.85
N MET A 262 -9.33 -2.30 -1.37
CA MET A 262 -9.34 -1.89 0.02
C MET A 262 -9.16 -0.38 0.18
N GLY A 263 -9.48 0.11 1.38
CA GLY A 263 -9.23 1.49 1.76
C GLY A 263 -10.33 2.12 2.59
N ASP A 264 -10.11 3.39 2.92
CA ASP A 264 -11.13 4.28 3.48
C ASP A 264 -11.98 4.82 2.33
N LEU A 265 -13.21 4.33 2.22
CA LEU A 265 -14.10 4.70 1.13
C LEU A 265 -15.05 5.85 1.52
N ASN A 266 -14.96 6.37 2.75
CA ASN A 266 -15.88 7.40 3.26
C ASN A 266 -17.37 7.11 2.99
N SER A 267 -17.71 5.82 2.82
CA SER A 267 -18.97 5.36 2.28
C SER A 267 -19.61 4.40 3.26
N LEU A 268 -20.87 4.62 3.62
CA LEU A 268 -21.59 3.69 4.49
C LEU A 268 -21.91 2.38 3.74
N PRO A 269 -22.13 1.26 4.46
CA PRO A 269 -22.24 -0.06 3.81
C PRO A 269 -23.37 -0.23 2.79
N LEU A 270 -24.44 0.57 2.90
CA LEU A 270 -25.60 0.55 1.99
C LEU A 270 -25.55 1.64 0.89
N SER A 271 -24.45 2.37 0.79
CA SER A 271 -24.24 3.41 -0.22
C SER A 271 -24.09 2.82 -1.63
N ASP A 272 -24.33 3.65 -2.65
CA ASP A 272 -24.26 3.20 -4.04
C ASP A 272 -22.83 2.90 -4.49
N SER A 273 -21.82 3.62 -3.98
CA SER A 273 -20.40 3.30 -4.22
C SER A 273 -20.05 1.88 -3.75
N VAL A 274 -20.50 1.48 -2.57
CA VAL A 274 -20.29 0.11 -2.03
C VAL A 274 -21.06 -0.94 -2.82
N LYS A 275 -22.28 -0.63 -3.31
CA LYS A 275 -23.03 -1.52 -4.20
C LYS A 275 -22.34 -1.69 -5.56
N ILE A 276 -21.82 -0.61 -6.13
CA ILE A 276 -21.10 -0.62 -7.42
C ILE A 276 -19.87 -1.51 -7.34
N LEU A 277 -19.09 -1.43 -6.25
CA LEU A 277 -17.93 -2.31 -6.05
C LEU A 277 -18.32 -3.79 -6.01
N GLN A 278 -19.55 -4.11 -5.61
CA GLN A 278 -20.08 -5.48 -5.58
C GLN A 278 -20.86 -5.86 -6.86
N SER A 279 -20.93 -4.98 -7.86
CA SER A 279 -21.61 -5.28 -9.12
C SER A 279 -20.85 -6.35 -9.91
N PRO A 280 -21.54 -7.15 -10.75
CA PRO A 280 -20.87 -8.08 -11.65
C PRO A 280 -19.88 -7.34 -12.57
N ILE A 281 -18.68 -7.90 -12.69
CA ILE A 281 -17.60 -7.41 -13.52
C ILE A 281 -17.46 -8.37 -14.71
N GLY A 282 -18.08 -8.03 -15.84
CA GLY A 282 -18.21 -9.00 -16.93
C GLY A 282 -19.08 -10.19 -16.53
N GLN A 283 -18.76 -11.40 -17.00
CA GLN A 283 -19.60 -12.59 -16.75
C GLN A 283 -19.20 -13.38 -15.49
N ASN A 284 -17.91 -13.42 -15.14
CA ASN A 284 -17.37 -14.41 -14.20
C ASN A 284 -16.65 -13.81 -12.99
N LEU A 285 -16.68 -12.49 -12.83
CA LEU A 285 -15.97 -11.81 -11.75
C LEU A 285 -16.93 -10.94 -10.97
N LYS A 286 -16.79 -10.95 -9.66
CA LYS A 286 -17.53 -10.09 -8.72
C LYS A 286 -16.64 -9.89 -7.50
N LEU A 287 -16.68 -8.70 -6.92
CA LEU A 287 -16.06 -8.48 -5.62
C LEU A 287 -17.09 -8.72 -4.51
N GLU A 288 -16.67 -9.50 -3.53
CA GLU A 288 -17.43 -9.74 -2.31
C GLU A 288 -16.95 -8.81 -1.21
N ASN A 289 -17.88 -8.09 -0.58
CA ASN A 289 -17.54 -7.35 0.62
C ASN A 289 -17.24 -8.34 1.75
N THR A 290 -16.12 -8.14 2.45
CA THR A 290 -15.70 -9.06 3.51
C THR A 290 -16.57 -8.98 4.77
N ILE A 291 -17.39 -7.94 4.91
CA ILE A 291 -18.35 -7.84 6.03
C ILE A 291 -19.64 -8.61 5.75
N GLY A 292 -20.19 -9.22 6.81
CA GLY A 292 -21.54 -9.77 6.81
C GLY A 292 -22.54 -8.83 7.50
N ALA A 293 -23.75 -9.33 7.71
CA ALA A 293 -24.85 -8.57 8.32
C ALA A 293 -24.57 -8.16 9.78
N LEU A 294 -23.73 -8.89 10.51
CA LEU A 294 -23.37 -8.58 11.90
C LEU A 294 -22.22 -7.57 11.98
N GLU A 295 -21.29 -7.60 11.03
CA GLU A 295 -20.12 -6.72 11.04
C GLU A 295 -20.43 -5.31 10.56
N ILE A 296 -21.58 -5.10 9.89
CA ILE A 296 -22.03 -3.81 9.38
C ILE A 296 -22.20 -2.74 10.48
N VAL A 297 -22.47 -3.16 11.72
CA VAL A 297 -22.64 -2.25 12.87
C VAL A 297 -21.32 -1.94 13.57
N LEU A 298 -20.26 -2.70 13.28
CA LEU A 298 -18.95 -2.48 13.89
C LEU A 298 -18.29 -1.26 13.26
N ALA A 299 -17.86 -0.33 14.09
CA ALA A 299 -17.18 0.87 13.63
C ALA A 299 -15.77 0.54 13.13
N THR A 300 -15.38 1.20 12.05
CA THR A 300 -13.98 1.33 11.63
C THR A 300 -13.47 2.74 11.87
N TYR A 301 -14.34 3.73 11.96
CA TYR A 301 -14.02 5.09 12.38
C TYR A 301 -14.57 5.38 13.78
N HIS A 302 -13.72 5.94 14.65
CA HIS A 302 -14.08 6.19 16.05
C HIS A 302 -13.69 7.58 16.55
N ALA A 303 -13.14 8.47 15.69
CA ALA A 303 -12.81 9.85 16.02
C ALA A 303 -12.03 9.99 17.35
N TRP A 304 -11.10 9.07 17.61
CA TRP A 304 -10.34 8.95 18.88
C TRP A 304 -11.13 8.55 20.15
N TYR A 305 -12.45 8.41 20.10
CA TYR A 305 -13.28 8.03 21.25
C TYR A 305 -13.33 6.52 21.51
N GLY A 306 -12.92 5.70 20.54
CA GLY A 306 -12.89 4.25 20.70
C GLY A 306 -14.26 3.56 20.64
N MET A 307 -15.27 4.24 20.07
CA MET A 307 -16.58 3.65 19.85
C MET A 307 -16.47 2.43 18.94
N LYS A 308 -16.84 1.25 19.44
CA LYS A 308 -16.75 -0.02 18.69
C LYS A 308 -17.94 -0.27 17.75
N LEU A 309 -19.01 0.51 17.92
CA LEU A 309 -20.21 0.48 17.09
C LEU A 309 -20.41 1.85 16.43
N GLY A 310 -20.77 1.88 15.15
CA GLY A 310 -20.97 3.14 14.44
C GLY A 310 -20.52 3.10 12.98
N MET A 311 -19.69 4.07 12.60
CA MET A 311 -19.33 4.30 11.20
C MET A 311 -18.38 3.21 10.68
N HIS A 312 -18.88 2.39 9.77
CA HIS A 312 -18.10 1.45 8.98
C HIS A 312 -17.81 2.06 7.61
N ILE A 313 -16.60 2.58 7.43
CA ILE A 313 -16.19 3.28 6.20
C ILE A 313 -14.91 2.71 5.58
N ASP A 314 -14.24 1.79 6.27
CA ASP A 314 -13.03 1.11 5.81
C ASP A 314 -13.34 -0.32 5.31
N TYR A 315 -12.97 -0.62 4.07
CA TYR A 315 -13.37 -1.85 3.40
C TYR A 315 -12.21 -2.68 2.90
N ILE A 316 -12.47 -3.99 2.80
CA ILE A 316 -11.71 -4.94 2.00
C ILE A 316 -12.76 -5.72 1.22
N PHE A 317 -12.68 -5.66 -0.11
CA PHE A 317 -13.46 -6.48 -1.03
C PHE A 317 -12.52 -7.50 -1.69
N LEU A 318 -13.02 -8.71 -1.89
CA LEU A 318 -12.25 -9.83 -2.45
C LEU A 318 -12.92 -10.35 -3.73
N GLY A 319 -12.13 -10.57 -4.78
CA GLY A 319 -12.52 -11.30 -5.98
C GLY A 319 -11.64 -12.55 -6.13
N ASN A 320 -12.25 -13.71 -6.35
CA ASN A 320 -11.57 -15.01 -6.48
C ASN A 320 -10.69 -15.43 -5.29
N LEU A 321 -10.91 -14.82 -4.12
CA LEU A 321 -10.26 -15.15 -2.85
C LEU A 321 -11.33 -15.45 -1.83
N LYS A 322 -11.08 -16.44 -0.96
CA LYS A 322 -12.06 -16.85 0.04
C LYS A 322 -11.68 -16.28 1.40
N LYS A 323 -12.58 -15.47 1.96
CA LYS A 323 -12.45 -15.00 3.35
C LYS A 323 -12.57 -16.17 4.32
N LYS A 324 -11.62 -16.28 5.25
CA LYS A 324 -11.69 -17.17 6.43
C LYS A 324 -12.25 -16.46 7.65
N SER A 325 -11.72 -15.28 7.97
CA SER A 325 -12.18 -14.47 9.10
C SER A 325 -11.89 -12.99 8.89
N ILE A 326 -12.58 -12.17 9.65
CA ILE A 326 -12.43 -10.71 9.70
C ILE A 326 -12.18 -10.30 11.14
N MET A 327 -11.30 -9.31 11.34
CA MET A 327 -11.03 -8.68 12.63
C MET A 327 -11.00 -7.17 12.45
N ILE A 328 -11.62 -6.45 13.38
CA ILE A 328 -11.46 -5.00 13.55
C ILE A 328 -10.72 -4.82 14.86
N ILE A 329 -9.46 -4.39 14.78
CA ILE A 329 -8.57 -4.34 15.94
C ILE A 329 -8.88 -3.07 16.72
N ASN A 330 -9.64 -3.22 17.81
CA ASN A 330 -10.11 -2.12 18.63
C ASN A 330 -9.25 -1.85 19.88
N ASP A 331 -8.11 -2.52 19.96
CA ASP A 331 -7.23 -2.44 21.11
C ASP A 331 -6.42 -1.14 21.11
N GLN A 332 -6.25 -0.59 22.31
CA GLN A 332 -5.28 0.48 22.55
C GLN A 332 -3.88 -0.13 22.72
N ILE A 333 -2.88 0.57 22.21
CA ILE A 333 -1.47 0.27 22.48
C ILE A 333 -0.97 1.33 23.43
N GLU A 334 -0.41 0.90 24.57
CA GLU A 334 0.09 1.83 25.59
C GLU A 334 -0.97 2.85 26.05
N LYS A 335 -2.23 2.39 26.17
CA LYS A 335 -3.42 3.18 26.56
C LYS A 335 -3.82 4.28 25.56
N GLN A 336 -3.34 4.20 24.32
CA GLN A 336 -3.68 5.14 23.25
C GLN A 336 -4.12 4.39 21.98
N TYR A 337 -4.99 5.01 21.19
CA TYR A 337 -5.31 4.51 19.86
C TYR A 337 -4.21 4.93 18.87
N ALA A 338 -3.84 4.03 17.97
CA ALA A 338 -2.82 4.29 16.96
C ALA A 338 -3.29 5.27 15.86
N SER A 339 -4.61 5.36 15.65
CA SER A 339 -5.29 6.25 14.70
C SER A 339 -6.71 6.56 15.23
N ASP A 340 -7.44 7.47 14.57
CA ASP A 340 -8.89 7.66 14.76
C ASP A 340 -9.74 6.62 14.03
N HIS A 341 -9.11 5.75 13.25
CA HIS A 341 -9.68 4.53 12.70
C HIS A 341 -9.16 3.28 13.41
N PHE A 342 -9.95 2.20 13.35
CA PHE A 342 -9.52 0.86 13.68
C PHE A 342 -9.04 0.13 12.41
N PRO A 343 -7.89 -0.55 12.44
CA PRO A 343 -7.45 -1.37 11.32
C PRO A 343 -8.39 -2.57 11.14
N LYS A 344 -8.73 -2.82 9.87
CA LYS A 344 -9.52 -3.97 9.46
C LYS A 344 -8.60 -5.00 8.82
N VAL A 345 -8.65 -6.22 9.35
CA VAL A 345 -7.81 -7.35 8.93
C VAL A 345 -8.70 -8.47 8.42
N VAL A 346 -8.30 -9.08 7.32
CA VAL A 346 -8.96 -10.25 6.74
C VAL A 346 -7.95 -11.38 6.64
N VAL A 347 -8.28 -12.52 7.22
CA VAL A 347 -7.62 -13.78 6.94
C VAL A 347 -8.29 -14.41 5.73
N PHE A 348 -7.52 -14.90 4.78
CA PHE A 348 -8.05 -15.48 3.55
C PHE A 348 -7.34 -16.79 3.16
N GLU A 349 -7.93 -17.48 2.19
CA GLU A 349 -7.36 -18.63 1.47
C GLU A 349 -7.54 -18.53 -0.04
#